data_AF-A0A0M3TIG3-F1
#
_entry.id   AF-A0A0M3TIG3-F1
#
_cell.length_a   1.000
_cell.length_b   1.000
_cell.length_c   1.000
_cell.angle_alpha   90.00
_cell.angle_beta   90.00
_cell.angle_gamma   90.00
#
_symmetry.space_group_name_H-M   'P 1'
#
loop_
_entity.id
_entity.type
_entity.pdbx_description
1 polymer ?
#
loop_
_entity_poly.entity_id
_entity_poly.type
_entity_poly.pdbx_seq_one_letter_code
_entity_poly.pdbx_strand_id
1 'polypeptide(L)'
;MAQFGHVSAVGLSSQNTVANIWSSPSARKRSCTVRRCDRISNESNGLSFAGCDAMGRKLRLPVAHALTSRSNKDALVLKVVCIDYPRPELESTVNYLEAAYSSSLFRSSPRPNKPLEVVIAGAGLAGLSAAKYLADAGHKPILLEARDVLGGKVAAWKDDEGDWYETGLHIFFGAYPNVQNLFGELGINDRLQWKEHSMIFAMPTKPGEFSRFDFPKVLPAPINGLLAILKNNEMLTWTEKVKFAIGLLPAVIGGQSYVEAQDGITVKDWMIKQGVPERITTEVFIAMSKALNFINPDELSMQCVLIALNRFLQEKHGSKMAFLDGNPPERLCMPIVDHIQSRGGQVKLNSRIQKIELNEDGTVKSFILNNGHVIEGDAYVFATPVDILKLLLPDDWKEIQYFKKLEKLVGVPVINIHIWFDRKLKNTYDHVLFSRSPLLSVYADMSVTCKEYYDPNKSMLELVFAPAEEWISRSDEEIIDATMNELSKLFPDEISADQSKAKILKYHVVKTPRSVYKTTPGTEPCRPSQKSPIKGFYLAGDYTKQQYLASMEGAVLSGKLCAQAVLQDYELLAAKEQGKLGKAIVA
;
A
#
# COMPACT_ATOMS: atom_id res chain seq x y z
N MET A 1 -9.97 -42.10 -13.34
CA MET A 1 -9.43 -42.98 -12.28
C MET A 1 -8.10 -42.42 -11.84
N ALA A 2 -8.07 -41.71 -10.71
CA ALA A 2 -6.84 -41.18 -10.12
C ALA A 2 -6.96 -41.39 -8.61
N GLN A 3 -6.08 -42.25 -8.07
CA GLN A 3 -5.99 -42.60 -6.67
C GLN A 3 -5.25 -41.48 -5.91
N PHE A 4 -5.90 -40.91 -4.91
CA PHE A 4 -5.27 -40.05 -3.91
C PHE A 4 -4.67 -40.93 -2.81
N GLY A 5 -3.36 -40.78 -2.58
CA GLY A 5 -2.66 -41.39 -1.45
C GLY A 5 -2.87 -40.58 -0.18
N HIS A 6 -3.45 -41.23 0.83
CA HIS A 6 -3.47 -40.77 2.22
C HIS A 6 -2.08 -40.90 2.85
N VAL A 7 -1.65 -39.89 3.61
CA VAL A 7 -0.57 -40.03 4.60
C VAL A 7 -1.15 -39.66 5.97
N SER A 8 -1.18 -40.66 6.85
CA SER A 8 -1.63 -40.56 8.23
C SER A 8 -0.55 -40.02 9.15
N ALA A 9 -0.98 -39.23 10.13
CA ALA A 9 -0.19 -38.72 11.24
C ALA A 9 0.25 -39.86 12.18
N VAL A 10 1.51 -39.85 12.59
CA VAL A 10 2.03 -40.63 13.72
C VAL A 10 2.50 -39.64 14.78
N GLY A 11 1.93 -39.77 15.97
CA GLY A 11 2.20 -38.93 17.13
C GLY A 11 3.52 -39.22 17.80
N LEU A 12 4.02 -38.23 18.52
CA LEU A 12 5.04 -38.40 19.55
C LEU A 12 4.58 -37.73 20.83
N SER A 13 4.57 -38.57 21.86
CA SER A 13 4.15 -38.35 23.23
C SER A 13 5.08 -37.44 24.02
N SER A 14 4.46 -36.72 24.94
CA SER A 14 5.03 -35.99 26.08
C SER A 14 6.02 -36.79 26.93
N GLN A 15 7.11 -36.14 27.36
CA GLN A 15 7.70 -36.39 28.67
C GLN A 15 8.12 -35.06 29.33
N ASN A 16 7.57 -34.86 30.53
CA ASN A 16 7.96 -33.84 31.51
C ASN A 16 9.33 -34.17 32.10
N THR A 17 10.14 -33.16 32.41
CA THR A 17 11.04 -33.22 33.57
C THR A 17 11.20 -31.83 34.19
N VAL A 18 11.14 -31.84 35.52
CA VAL A 18 11.06 -30.71 36.46
C VAL A 18 12.46 -30.32 36.95
N ALA A 19 12.65 -29.01 37.14
CA ALA A 19 13.54 -28.27 38.06
C ALA A 19 15.02 -28.65 38.21
N ASN A 20 15.89 -27.62 38.16
CA ASN A 20 16.72 -27.32 39.33
C ASN A 20 17.17 -25.85 39.39
N ILE A 21 16.96 -25.30 40.57
CA ILE A 21 17.33 -23.99 41.10
C ILE A 21 18.72 -24.14 41.74
N TRP A 22 19.70 -23.30 41.43
CA TRP A 22 20.79 -22.99 42.35
C TRP A 22 21.14 -21.50 42.29
N SER A 23 21.24 -20.91 43.47
CA SER A 23 21.38 -19.48 43.77
C SER A 23 22.73 -19.16 44.40
N SER A 24 23.26 -17.97 44.07
CA SER A 24 24.03 -17.04 44.92
C SER A 24 25.50 -17.37 45.32
N PRO A 25 26.28 -16.42 45.88
CA PRO A 25 26.31 -14.94 45.68
C PRO A 25 27.76 -14.35 45.63
N SER A 26 27.92 -13.11 45.19
CA SER A 26 28.87 -12.18 45.84
C SER A 26 28.45 -10.72 45.62
N ALA A 27 28.63 -9.92 46.67
CA ALA A 27 28.00 -8.63 46.88
C ALA A 27 29.04 -7.51 47.09
N ARG A 28 28.54 -6.28 46.92
CA ARG A 28 28.99 -4.98 47.46
C ARG A 28 30.12 -4.23 46.74
N LYS A 29 29.78 -3.02 46.27
CA LYS A 29 29.96 -1.79 47.06
C LYS A 29 29.01 -0.67 46.62
N ARG A 30 28.46 0.01 47.64
CA ARG A 30 27.54 1.15 47.61
C ARG A 30 28.33 2.46 47.46
N SER A 31 27.71 3.50 46.88
CA SER A 31 27.64 4.86 47.47
C SER A 31 27.03 5.86 46.47
N CYS A 32 25.73 6.16 46.63
CA CYS A 32 25.13 7.42 46.17
C CYS A 32 24.79 8.25 47.41
N THR A 33 25.39 9.43 47.53
CA THR A 33 25.10 10.43 48.56
C THR A 33 24.16 11.48 48.01
N VAL A 34 23.03 11.65 48.71
CA VAL A 34 22.07 12.74 48.57
C VAL A 34 22.67 14.01 49.19
N ARG A 35 22.56 15.15 48.50
CA ARG A 35 22.57 16.48 49.12
C ARG A 35 21.31 17.24 48.76
N ARG A 36 20.84 17.99 49.75
CA ARG A 36 19.53 18.62 49.90
C ARG A 36 19.70 20.14 49.91
N CYS A 37 18.64 20.82 49.46
CA CYS A 37 18.20 22.18 49.77
C CYS A 37 19.05 23.38 49.32
N ASP A 38 18.36 24.33 48.65
CA ASP A 38 18.13 25.66 49.23
C ASP A 38 16.74 26.21 48.85
N ARG A 39 16.13 26.92 49.80
CA ARG A 39 14.84 27.63 49.77
C ARG A 39 15.11 29.13 49.87
N ILE A 40 14.30 29.95 49.20
CA ILE A 40 14.11 31.40 49.42
C ILE A 40 12.58 31.58 49.50
N SER A 41 11.96 31.63 50.68
CA SER A 41 11.61 32.79 51.53
C SER A 41 10.66 33.82 50.88
N ASN A 42 9.43 33.90 51.40
CA ASN A 42 8.83 35.17 51.84
C ASN A 42 7.70 34.95 52.86
N GLU A 43 7.80 35.74 53.93
CA GLU A 43 6.94 36.01 55.09
C GLU A 43 5.56 36.62 54.68
N SER A 44 4.51 36.82 55.48
CA SER A 44 4.13 36.61 56.89
C SER A 44 2.63 36.99 57.06
N ASN A 45 2.11 36.77 58.28
CA ASN A 45 0.81 37.17 58.88
C ASN A 45 -0.32 36.12 58.72
N GLY A 46 -0.87 35.47 59.75
CA GLY A 46 -0.86 35.70 61.20
C GLY A 46 -2.27 36.04 61.67
N LEU A 47 -2.97 35.08 62.30
CA LEU A 47 -3.80 35.21 63.52
C LEU A 47 -4.76 34.02 63.68
N SER A 48 -4.65 33.35 64.83
CA SER A 48 -5.51 32.31 65.38
C SER A 48 -6.65 32.92 66.21
N PHE A 49 -7.79 32.23 66.37
CA PHE A 49 -8.45 32.05 67.68
C PHE A 49 -9.41 30.84 67.66
N ALA A 50 -9.48 30.18 68.82
CA ALA A 50 -10.15 28.91 69.13
C ALA A 50 -11.64 29.05 69.49
N GLY A 51 -12.38 27.93 69.56
CA GLY A 51 -13.56 27.84 70.43
C GLY A 51 -14.68 26.85 70.06
N CYS A 52 -14.66 25.69 70.74
CA CYS A 52 -15.76 24.87 71.29
C CYS A 52 -16.86 24.19 70.44
N ASP A 53 -17.05 22.92 70.85
CA ASP A 53 -18.13 21.96 70.59
C ASP A 53 -19.55 22.44 70.97
N ALA A 54 -20.57 22.00 70.23
CA ALA A 54 -21.62 21.11 70.74
C ALA A 54 -22.80 20.89 69.76
N MET A 55 -23.09 19.60 69.54
CA MET A 55 -24.34 18.92 69.21
C MET A 55 -25.57 19.66 68.61
N GLY A 56 -26.05 19.13 67.47
CA GLY A 56 -27.43 19.29 67.03
C GLY A 56 -27.73 18.62 65.67
N ARG A 57 -28.23 17.38 65.67
CA ARG A 57 -28.79 16.73 64.47
C ARG A 57 -30.10 17.42 64.04
N LYS A 58 -30.23 17.77 62.75
CA LYS A 58 -31.42 17.50 61.91
C LYS A 58 -31.20 17.94 60.45
N LEU A 59 -31.43 17.00 59.52
CA LEU A 59 -31.48 17.24 58.09
C LEU A 59 -32.52 18.32 57.73
N ARG A 60 -32.13 19.29 56.89
CA ARG A 60 -33.01 20.03 55.98
C ARG A 60 -32.27 20.29 54.66
N LEU A 61 -32.88 19.83 53.57
CA LEU A 61 -32.48 20.09 52.18
C LEU A 61 -32.53 21.60 51.86
N PRO A 62 -31.56 22.16 51.11
CA PRO A 62 -31.75 23.43 50.44
C PRO A 62 -32.10 23.21 48.96
N VAL A 63 -33.25 23.77 48.61
CA VAL A 63 -33.73 24.05 47.26
C VAL A 63 -32.79 25.05 46.57
N ALA A 64 -32.69 24.90 45.25
CA ALA A 64 -31.87 25.67 44.32
C ALA A 64 -32.06 27.20 44.43
N HIS A 65 -30.96 27.95 44.23
CA HIS A 65 -30.97 29.16 43.41
C HIS A 65 -29.56 29.58 42.93
N ALA A 66 -29.57 30.19 41.74
CA ALA A 66 -28.53 30.98 41.08
C ALA A 66 -27.40 30.22 40.33
N LEU A 67 -27.75 29.72 39.14
CA LEU A 67 -26.80 29.56 38.03
C LEU A 67 -26.48 30.95 37.46
N THR A 68 -25.32 31.51 37.83
CA THR A 68 -24.69 32.59 37.07
C THR A 68 -24.01 31.99 35.84
N SER A 69 -24.43 32.41 34.65
CA SER A 69 -23.81 32.02 33.38
C SER A 69 -22.39 32.59 33.32
N ARG A 70 -21.39 31.69 33.35
CA ARG A 70 -20.07 31.99 32.79
C ARG A 70 -20.07 31.52 31.35
N SER A 71 -19.94 32.47 30.42
CA SER A 71 -19.67 32.19 29.02
C SER A 71 -18.33 31.49 28.92
N ASN A 72 -18.35 30.17 28.73
CA ASN A 72 -17.14 29.40 28.45
C ASN A 72 -16.78 29.65 26.97
N LYS A 73 -16.04 30.74 26.73
CA LYS A 73 -15.54 31.15 25.41
C LYS A 73 -14.14 30.60 25.10
N ASP A 74 -13.76 29.49 25.73
CA ASP A 74 -12.58 28.72 25.38
C ASP A 74 -13.03 27.36 24.85
N ALA A 75 -13.46 27.33 23.58
CA ALA A 75 -13.52 26.09 22.84
C ALA A 75 -12.08 25.58 22.72
N LEU A 76 -11.74 24.54 23.49
CA LEU A 76 -10.52 23.77 23.33
C LEU A 76 -10.35 23.48 21.84
N VAL A 77 -9.37 24.13 21.21
CA VAL A 77 -8.99 23.83 19.83
C VAL A 77 -8.52 22.38 19.83
N LEU A 78 -9.33 21.48 19.28
CA LEU A 78 -8.96 20.09 19.08
C LEU A 78 -7.74 20.09 18.18
N LYS A 79 -6.57 19.85 18.77
CA LYS A 79 -5.32 19.73 18.02
C LYS A 79 -5.32 18.35 17.39
N VAL A 80 -5.43 18.29 16.06
CA VAL A 80 -5.19 17.04 15.32
C VAL A 80 -3.70 16.75 15.43
N VAL A 81 -3.36 15.63 16.08
CA VAL A 81 -1.98 15.17 16.27
C VAL A 81 -1.80 13.89 15.47
N CYS A 82 -0.64 13.73 14.82
CA CYS A 82 -0.24 12.46 14.22
C CYS A 82 -0.15 11.39 15.32
N ILE A 83 -0.92 10.32 15.21
CA ILE A 83 -0.93 9.20 16.15
C ILE A 83 -0.52 7.94 15.39
N ASP A 84 0.69 7.46 15.66
CA ASP A 84 1.12 6.14 15.19
C ASP A 84 0.40 5.07 16.04
N TYR A 85 -0.56 4.35 15.43
CA TYR A 85 -1.19 3.20 16.09
C TYR A 85 -0.22 2.01 16.12
N PRO A 86 -0.31 1.13 17.13
CA PRO A 86 0.52 -0.08 17.17
C PRO A 86 0.40 -0.89 15.88
N ARG A 87 1.54 -1.37 15.40
CA ARG A 87 1.63 -2.33 14.30
C ARG A 87 0.72 -3.52 14.63
N PRO A 88 -0.21 -3.90 13.73
CA PRO A 88 -1.06 -5.07 13.95
C PRO A 88 -0.19 -6.34 14.01
N GLU A 89 -0.65 -7.32 14.77
CA GLU A 89 -0.06 -8.67 14.80
C GLU A 89 -0.40 -9.35 13.47
N LEU A 90 0.58 -9.42 12.56
CA LEU A 90 0.42 -9.99 11.22
C LEU A 90 1.25 -11.26 11.03
N GLU A 91 2.28 -11.45 11.84
CA GLU A 91 3.29 -12.51 11.70
C GLU A 91 2.70 -13.92 11.84
N SER A 92 1.56 -14.05 12.51
CA SER A 92 0.87 -15.31 12.73
C SER A 92 -0.18 -15.63 11.66
N THR A 93 -0.40 -14.77 10.66
CA THR A 93 -1.39 -15.06 9.60
C THR A 93 -0.81 -16.06 8.60
N VAL A 94 -1.67 -16.92 8.06
CA VAL A 94 -1.27 -17.94 7.06
C VAL A 94 -0.60 -17.28 5.86
N ASN A 95 -1.19 -16.21 5.33
CA ASN A 95 -0.66 -15.48 4.18
C ASN A 95 0.72 -14.86 4.47
N TYR A 96 0.96 -14.34 5.68
CA TYR A 96 2.27 -13.84 6.08
C TYR A 96 3.30 -14.97 6.12
N LEU A 97 2.96 -16.10 6.74
CA LEU A 97 3.84 -17.27 6.86
C LEU A 97 4.17 -17.89 5.50
N GLU A 98 3.20 -17.99 4.59
CA GLU A 98 3.43 -18.46 3.22
C GLU A 98 4.38 -17.53 2.45
N ALA A 99 4.19 -16.22 2.56
CA ALA A 99 5.08 -15.23 1.96
C ALA A 99 6.48 -15.26 2.60
N ALA A 100 6.58 -15.47 3.91
CA ALA A 100 7.84 -15.61 4.64
C ALA A 100 8.60 -16.87 4.19
N TYR A 101 7.89 -17.99 4.10
CA TYR A 101 8.43 -19.26 3.59
C TYR A 101 8.95 -19.09 2.17
N SER A 102 8.16 -18.53 1.25
CA SER A 102 8.59 -18.24 -0.12
C SER A 102 9.86 -17.38 -0.16
N SER A 103 9.97 -16.38 0.71
CA SER A 103 11.16 -15.52 0.79
C SER A 103 12.39 -16.26 1.36
N SER A 104 12.17 -17.18 2.31
CA SER A 104 13.24 -17.98 2.90
C SER A 104 13.94 -18.89 1.88
N LEU A 105 13.20 -19.36 0.87
CA LEU A 105 13.74 -20.24 -0.19
C LEU A 105 14.91 -19.60 -0.94
N PHE A 106 14.92 -18.27 -1.12
CA PHE A 106 16.03 -17.55 -1.75
C PHE A 106 17.26 -17.51 -0.86
N ARG A 107 17.09 -17.35 0.46
CA ARG A 107 18.23 -17.32 1.39
C ARG A 107 18.82 -18.71 1.62
N SER A 108 17.97 -19.74 1.61
CA SER A 108 18.34 -21.14 1.84
C SER A 108 18.71 -21.90 0.56
N SER A 109 18.52 -21.31 -0.63
CA SER A 109 18.90 -21.97 -1.88
C SER A 109 20.40 -22.28 -1.89
N PRO A 110 20.83 -23.42 -2.46
CA PRO A 110 22.24 -23.68 -2.69
C PRO A 110 22.89 -22.50 -3.40
N ARG A 111 24.07 -22.08 -2.92
CA ARG A 111 24.78 -20.98 -3.57
C ARG A 111 25.21 -21.45 -4.97
N PRO A 112 24.98 -20.65 -6.01
CA PRO A 112 25.28 -21.07 -7.37
C PRO A 112 26.79 -21.23 -7.55
N ASN A 113 27.22 -22.32 -8.19
CA ASN A 113 28.63 -22.50 -8.58
C ASN A 113 29.14 -21.34 -9.44
N LYS A 114 28.26 -20.82 -10.31
CA LYS A 114 28.47 -19.58 -11.05
C LYS A 114 27.24 -18.67 -10.89
N PRO A 115 27.35 -17.56 -10.16
CA PRO A 115 26.29 -16.56 -10.09
C PRO A 115 25.88 -16.04 -11.48
N LEU A 116 24.62 -16.25 -11.86
CA LEU A 116 24.03 -15.60 -13.04
C LEU A 116 24.08 -14.06 -12.95
N GLU A 117 24.40 -13.41 -14.07
CA GLU A 117 24.19 -11.98 -14.28
C GLU A 117 22.80 -11.76 -14.89
N VAL A 118 21.91 -11.10 -14.16
CA VAL A 118 20.51 -10.93 -14.56
C VAL A 118 20.22 -9.45 -14.81
N VAL A 119 20.00 -9.07 -16.08
CA VAL A 119 19.72 -7.69 -16.48
C VAL A 119 18.24 -7.39 -16.31
N ILE A 120 17.89 -6.39 -15.50
CA ILE A 120 16.50 -6.07 -15.14
C ILE A 120 16.18 -4.65 -15.62
N ALA A 121 15.17 -4.52 -16.48
CA ALA A 121 14.70 -3.23 -16.99
C ALA A 121 13.57 -2.67 -16.11
N GLY A 122 13.84 -1.58 -15.40
CA GLY A 122 12.90 -0.81 -14.57
C GLY A 122 13.07 -1.04 -13.07
N ALA A 123 13.35 0.02 -12.31
CA ALA A 123 13.48 0.00 -10.84
C ALA A 123 12.19 0.46 -10.13
N GLY A 124 11.04 0.04 -10.64
CA GLY A 124 9.81 0.02 -9.86
C GLY A 124 9.84 -1.08 -8.80
N LEU A 125 8.82 -1.15 -7.93
CA LEU A 125 8.76 -2.17 -6.86
C LEU A 125 8.92 -3.61 -7.37
N ALA A 126 8.45 -3.92 -8.58
CA ALA A 126 8.63 -5.24 -9.19
C ALA A 126 10.10 -5.55 -9.52
N GLY A 127 10.83 -4.62 -10.13
CA GLY A 127 12.24 -4.79 -10.47
C GLY A 127 13.14 -4.75 -9.24
N LEU A 128 12.85 -3.85 -8.29
CA LEU A 128 13.52 -3.80 -6.98
C LEU A 128 13.34 -5.12 -6.21
N SER A 129 12.12 -5.67 -6.18
CA SER A 129 11.84 -6.98 -5.57
C SER A 129 12.59 -8.11 -6.28
N ALA A 130 12.52 -8.19 -7.62
CA ALA A 130 13.24 -9.21 -8.38
C ALA A 130 14.75 -9.17 -8.12
N ALA A 131 15.36 -7.99 -8.18
CA ALA A 131 16.77 -7.79 -7.88
C ALA A 131 17.12 -8.21 -6.44
N LYS A 132 16.32 -7.80 -5.46
CA LYS A 132 16.52 -8.15 -4.05
C LYS A 132 16.56 -9.67 -3.83
N TYR A 133 15.56 -10.39 -4.37
CA TYR A 133 15.47 -11.84 -4.17
C TYR A 133 16.49 -12.63 -5.00
N LEU A 134 16.88 -12.14 -6.18
CA LEU A 134 18.02 -12.71 -6.93
C LEU A 134 19.35 -12.54 -6.16
N ALA A 135 19.57 -11.36 -5.56
CA ALA A 135 20.73 -11.11 -4.70
C ALA A 135 20.71 -11.99 -3.43
N ASP A 136 19.54 -12.21 -2.82
CA ASP A 136 19.40 -13.14 -1.68
C ASP A 136 19.83 -14.57 -2.03
N ALA A 137 19.53 -15.02 -3.26
CA ALA A 137 19.94 -16.31 -3.80
C ALA A 137 21.40 -16.38 -4.25
N GLY A 138 22.13 -15.26 -4.25
CA GLY A 138 23.55 -15.19 -4.57
C GLY A 138 23.85 -14.95 -6.04
N HIS A 139 22.87 -14.46 -6.82
CA HIS A 139 23.05 -14.00 -8.19
C HIS A 139 23.41 -12.52 -8.25
N LYS A 140 23.81 -12.03 -9.43
CA LYS A 140 24.22 -10.64 -9.67
C LYS A 140 23.17 -9.90 -10.52
N PRO A 141 22.15 -9.29 -9.91
CA PRO A 141 21.21 -8.48 -10.66
C PRO A 141 21.87 -7.17 -11.13
N ILE A 142 21.59 -6.76 -12.36
CA ILE A 142 21.94 -5.47 -12.94
C ILE A 142 20.62 -4.73 -13.23
N LEU A 143 20.17 -3.91 -12.28
CA LEU A 143 18.92 -3.17 -12.35
C LEU A 143 19.11 -1.83 -13.03
N LEU A 144 18.40 -1.60 -14.14
CA LEU A 144 18.51 -0.44 -15.00
C LEU A 144 17.22 0.38 -14.97
N GLU A 145 17.26 1.59 -14.42
CA GLU A 145 16.12 2.51 -14.36
C GLU A 145 16.23 3.60 -15.41
N ALA A 146 15.13 3.88 -16.11
CA ALA A 146 15.13 4.83 -17.22
C ALA A 146 15.20 6.30 -16.76
N ARG A 147 14.72 6.61 -15.56
CA ARG A 147 14.69 7.96 -14.99
C ARG A 147 15.81 8.16 -13.97
N ASP A 148 15.91 9.37 -13.45
CA ASP A 148 16.79 9.74 -12.34
C ASP A 148 16.12 9.54 -10.96
N VAL A 149 15.10 8.68 -10.89
CA VAL A 149 14.32 8.44 -9.66
C VAL A 149 13.85 6.99 -9.59
N LEU A 150 13.92 6.40 -8.38
CA LEU A 150 13.49 5.03 -8.09
C LEU A 150 11.97 4.94 -7.88
N GLY A 151 11.44 3.71 -7.92
CA GLY A 151 10.08 3.41 -7.45
C GLY A 151 9.01 3.37 -8.55
N GLY A 152 9.27 3.95 -9.73
CA GLY A 152 8.30 3.90 -10.83
C GLY A 152 7.02 4.65 -10.48
N LYS A 153 5.90 3.91 -10.29
CA LYS A 153 4.60 4.47 -9.90
C LYS A 153 4.52 4.93 -8.43
N VAL A 154 5.52 4.58 -7.61
CA VAL A 154 5.66 5.10 -6.23
C VAL A 154 6.71 6.20 -6.12
N ALA A 155 7.23 6.71 -7.25
CA ALA A 155 8.28 7.74 -7.22
C ALA A 155 7.77 9.06 -6.62
N ALA A 156 8.69 9.81 -6.03
CA ALA A 156 8.46 11.15 -5.53
C ALA A 156 9.63 12.05 -5.91
N TRP A 157 9.39 13.36 -5.97
CA TRP A 157 10.40 14.38 -6.27
C TRP A 157 10.32 15.49 -5.23
N LYS A 158 11.46 16.15 -5.00
CA LYS A 158 11.59 17.28 -4.09
C LYS A 158 11.66 18.56 -4.93
N ASP A 159 10.82 19.54 -4.60
CA ASP A 159 10.85 20.86 -5.25
C ASP A 159 11.93 21.78 -4.68
N ASP A 160 12.05 22.98 -5.25
CA ASP A 160 13.07 23.98 -4.86
C ASP A 160 12.90 24.50 -3.42
N GLU A 161 11.70 24.36 -2.85
CA GLU A 161 11.41 24.73 -1.46
C GLU A 161 11.68 23.57 -0.49
N GLY A 162 12.04 22.40 -1.00
CA GLY A 162 12.36 21.20 -0.23
C GLY A 162 11.17 20.31 0.08
N ASP A 163 9.99 20.61 -0.44
CA ASP A 163 8.78 19.80 -0.24
C ASP A 163 8.70 18.66 -1.27
N TRP A 164 8.21 17.51 -0.82
CA TRP A 164 8.03 16.34 -1.68
C TRP A 164 6.64 16.32 -2.32
N TYR A 165 6.58 15.85 -3.56
CA TYR A 165 5.34 15.50 -4.28
C TYR A 165 5.49 14.12 -4.94
N GLU A 166 4.42 13.34 -4.89
CA GLU A 166 4.43 11.91 -5.24
C GLU A 166 3.74 11.63 -6.57
N THR A 167 3.96 10.43 -7.10
CA THR A 167 3.24 9.95 -8.29
C THR A 167 1.79 9.56 -7.97
N GLY A 168 1.49 9.27 -6.71
CA GLY A 168 0.19 8.80 -6.25
C GLY A 168 0.10 8.68 -4.73
N LEU A 169 -1.11 8.72 -4.19
CA LEU A 169 -1.37 8.49 -2.77
C LEU A 169 -1.37 6.99 -2.47
N HIS A 170 -0.32 6.51 -1.82
CA HIS A 170 -0.12 5.08 -1.58
C HIS A 170 -0.54 4.65 -0.17
N ILE A 171 -1.40 3.63 -0.10
CA ILE A 171 -1.84 3.02 1.16
C ILE A 171 -1.32 1.58 1.27
N PHE A 172 -0.71 1.26 2.40
CA PHE A 172 -0.30 -0.09 2.76
C PHE A 172 -1.40 -0.76 3.57
N PHE A 173 -1.69 -2.03 3.26
CA PHE A 173 -2.72 -2.80 3.94
C PHE A 173 -2.11 -3.92 4.80
N GLY A 174 -2.83 -4.34 5.84
CA GLY A 174 -2.46 -5.52 6.63
C GLY A 174 -2.39 -6.79 5.76
N ALA A 175 -3.29 -6.92 4.80
CA ALA A 175 -3.35 -8.04 3.87
C ALA A 175 -2.30 -7.98 2.73
N TYR A 176 -1.16 -7.28 2.94
CA TYR A 176 -0.03 -7.21 1.99
C TYR A 176 1.17 -8.03 2.50
N PRO A 177 1.07 -9.36 2.56
CA PRO A 177 2.07 -10.19 3.23
C PRO A 177 3.46 -10.09 2.59
N ASN A 178 3.58 -9.93 1.27
CA ASN A 178 4.90 -9.85 0.63
C ASN A 178 5.60 -8.52 0.92
N VAL A 179 4.85 -7.42 0.98
CA VAL A 179 5.36 -6.12 1.41
C VAL A 179 5.71 -6.15 2.90
N GLN A 180 4.85 -6.70 3.77
CA GLN A 180 5.15 -6.84 5.20
C GLN A 180 6.42 -7.68 5.43
N ASN A 181 6.60 -8.77 4.67
CA ASN A 181 7.83 -9.56 4.71
C ASN A 181 9.03 -8.75 4.22
N LEU A 182 8.93 -8.03 3.09
CA LEU A 182 10.01 -7.20 2.57
C LEU A 182 10.46 -6.14 3.59
N PHE A 183 9.51 -5.47 4.25
CA PHE A 183 9.81 -4.50 5.31
C PHE A 183 10.50 -5.16 6.51
N GLY A 184 10.06 -6.35 6.91
CA GLY A 184 10.69 -7.12 7.99
C GLY A 184 12.10 -7.58 7.65
N GLU A 185 12.33 -8.03 6.42
CA GLU A 185 13.64 -8.49 5.93
C GLU A 185 14.67 -7.37 5.85
N LEU A 186 14.23 -6.15 5.56
CA LEU A 186 15.07 -4.95 5.51
C LEU A 186 15.16 -4.23 6.88
N GLY A 187 14.41 -4.70 7.89
CA GLY A 187 14.39 -4.09 9.21
C GLY A 187 13.77 -2.69 9.26
N ILE A 188 12.78 -2.41 8.41
CA ILE A 188 12.16 -1.08 8.26
C ILE A 188 10.66 -1.06 8.60
N ASN A 189 10.17 -2.03 9.39
CA ASN A 189 8.75 -2.14 9.77
C ASN A 189 8.20 -0.88 10.47
N ASP A 190 9.05 -0.14 11.16
CA ASP A 190 8.73 1.11 11.87
C ASP A 190 8.39 2.27 10.93
N ARG A 191 8.74 2.17 9.64
CA ARG A 191 8.41 3.17 8.62
C ARG A 191 6.94 3.14 8.19
N LEU A 192 6.16 2.13 8.61
CA LEU A 192 4.72 2.09 8.35
C LEU A 192 3.93 2.70 9.52
N GLN A 193 3.33 3.85 9.26
CA GLN A 193 2.46 4.57 10.18
C GLN A 193 1.03 4.02 10.10
N TRP A 194 0.76 2.99 10.89
CA TRP A 194 -0.57 2.38 10.97
C TRP A 194 -1.58 3.35 11.57
N LYS A 195 -2.76 3.41 10.94
CA LYS A 195 -3.87 4.27 11.38
C LYS A 195 -4.94 3.48 12.11
N GLU A 196 -5.98 4.18 12.57
CA GLU A 196 -7.13 3.53 13.17
C GLU A 196 -7.71 2.46 12.23
N HIS A 197 -8.31 1.40 12.78
CA HIS A 197 -8.96 0.40 11.95
C HIS A 197 -10.37 0.87 11.59
N SER A 198 -10.43 1.82 10.65
CA SER A 198 -11.66 2.49 10.22
C SER A 198 -11.66 2.74 8.71
N MET A 199 -12.84 2.97 8.14
CA MET A 199 -13.00 3.52 6.81
C MET A 199 -13.91 4.73 6.88
N ILE A 200 -13.41 5.91 6.48
CA ILE A 200 -14.09 7.20 6.65
C ILE A 200 -14.49 7.75 5.27
N PHE A 201 -15.77 8.02 5.10
CA PHE A 201 -16.40 8.46 3.84
C PHE A 201 -17.02 9.83 4.04
N ALA A 202 -16.74 10.77 3.14
CA ALA A 202 -17.46 12.04 3.11
C ALA A 202 -18.93 11.82 2.73
N MET A 203 -19.82 12.72 3.16
CA MET A 203 -21.25 12.66 2.88
C MET A 203 -21.64 13.70 1.81
N PRO A 204 -21.81 13.32 0.52
CA PRO A 204 -22.13 14.29 -0.54
C PRO A 204 -23.43 15.06 -0.32
N THR A 205 -24.39 14.47 0.40
CA THR A 205 -25.68 15.07 0.74
C THR A 205 -25.61 16.04 1.93
N LYS A 206 -24.51 16.04 2.68
CA LYS A 206 -24.29 16.88 3.86
C LYS A 206 -22.83 17.39 3.85
N PRO A 207 -22.56 18.50 3.14
CA PRO A 207 -21.22 19.06 3.00
C PRO A 207 -20.50 19.22 4.35
N GLY A 208 -19.24 18.79 4.45
CA GLY A 208 -18.45 18.80 5.68
C GLY A 208 -18.69 17.66 6.67
N GLU A 209 -19.74 16.84 6.49
CA GLU A 209 -19.99 15.66 7.34
C GLU A 209 -19.29 14.41 6.80
N PHE A 210 -18.87 13.54 7.72
CA PHE A 210 -18.21 12.25 7.43
C PHE A 210 -18.89 11.11 8.16
N SER A 211 -19.08 9.99 7.46
CA SER A 211 -19.52 8.73 8.03
C SER A 211 -18.40 7.71 8.08
N ARG A 212 -18.44 6.78 9.03
CA ARG A 212 -17.35 5.81 9.25
C ARG A 212 -17.83 4.39 9.49
N PHE A 213 -17.03 3.42 9.02
CA PHE A 213 -17.11 2.02 9.41
C PHE A 213 -15.95 1.71 10.35
N ASP A 214 -16.26 1.40 11.62
CA ASP A 214 -15.26 1.12 12.64
C ASP A 214 -15.15 -0.38 12.92
N PHE A 215 -13.94 -0.91 12.78
CA PHE A 215 -13.64 -2.33 12.95
C PHE A 215 -13.18 -2.59 14.39
N PRO A 216 -14.00 -3.22 15.24
CA PRO A 216 -13.66 -3.41 16.65
C PRO A 216 -12.45 -4.32 16.83
N LYS A 217 -11.42 -3.82 17.52
CA LYS A 217 -10.14 -4.53 17.73
C LYS A 217 -10.27 -5.88 18.45
N VAL A 218 -11.32 -6.08 19.24
CA VAL A 218 -11.53 -7.31 20.03
C VAL A 218 -12.10 -8.44 19.18
N LEU A 219 -12.79 -8.12 18.07
CA LEU A 219 -13.48 -9.10 17.26
C LEU A 219 -12.58 -9.62 16.11
N PRO A 220 -12.66 -10.92 15.75
CA PRO A 220 -11.96 -11.45 14.60
C PRO A 220 -12.63 -11.03 13.28
N ALA A 221 -11.93 -11.19 12.16
CA ALA A 221 -12.57 -11.15 10.85
C ALA A 221 -13.36 -12.46 10.61
N PRO A 222 -14.51 -12.41 9.90
CA PRO A 222 -15.18 -11.25 9.33
C PRO A 222 -16.14 -10.51 10.29
N ILE A 223 -16.25 -10.95 11.56
CA ILE A 223 -17.23 -10.43 12.54
C ILE A 223 -17.03 -8.93 12.80
N ASN A 224 -15.78 -8.48 12.85
CA ASN A 224 -15.45 -7.06 13.00
C ASN A 224 -16.04 -6.19 11.87
N GLY A 225 -15.96 -6.63 10.62
CA GLY A 225 -16.52 -5.94 9.46
C GLY A 225 -18.04 -5.98 9.42
N LEU A 226 -18.63 -7.12 9.77
CA LEU A 226 -20.10 -7.23 9.91
C LEU A 226 -20.61 -6.24 10.96
N LEU A 227 -19.96 -6.13 12.12
CA LEU A 227 -20.37 -5.16 13.14
C LEU A 227 -20.15 -3.71 12.70
N ALA A 228 -19.09 -3.43 11.93
CA ALA A 228 -18.85 -2.11 11.36
C ALA A 228 -20.01 -1.68 10.44
N ILE A 229 -20.46 -2.57 9.55
CA ILE A 229 -21.61 -2.34 8.65
C ILE A 229 -22.90 -2.17 9.46
N LEU A 230 -23.13 -3.02 10.47
CA LEU A 230 -24.33 -2.96 11.29
C LEU A 230 -24.42 -1.64 12.09
N LYS A 231 -23.31 -1.16 12.65
CA LYS A 231 -23.26 0.07 13.46
C LYS A 231 -23.42 1.35 12.64
N ASN A 232 -23.00 1.38 11.37
CA ASN A 232 -23.15 2.56 10.52
C ASN A 232 -24.61 2.73 10.09
N ASN A 233 -25.24 3.86 10.40
CA ASN A 233 -26.67 4.10 10.09
C ASN A 233 -26.92 5.21 9.06
N GLU A 234 -25.86 5.84 8.56
CA GLU A 234 -25.98 7.00 7.67
C GLU A 234 -25.75 6.63 6.21
N MET A 235 -24.86 5.67 5.93
CA MET A 235 -24.61 5.24 4.55
C MET A 235 -25.63 4.21 4.06
N LEU A 236 -26.01 3.25 4.91
CA LEU A 236 -26.88 2.13 4.53
C LEU A 236 -28.10 2.01 5.45
N THR A 237 -29.28 1.90 4.85
CA THR A 237 -30.52 1.53 5.54
C THR A 237 -30.51 0.06 5.94
N TRP A 238 -31.37 -0.34 6.88
CA TRP A 238 -31.49 -1.74 7.30
C TRP A 238 -31.85 -2.71 6.17
N THR A 239 -32.76 -2.30 5.28
CA THR A 239 -33.17 -3.12 4.13
C THR A 239 -32.04 -3.29 3.13
N GLU A 240 -31.25 -2.24 2.89
CA GLU A 240 -30.03 -2.29 2.08
C GLU A 240 -28.99 -3.23 2.68
N LYS A 241 -28.73 -3.15 4.00
CA LYS A 241 -27.80 -4.06 4.70
C LYS A 241 -28.18 -5.52 4.51
N VAL A 242 -29.46 -5.87 4.66
CA VAL A 242 -29.94 -7.26 4.50
C VAL A 242 -29.76 -7.72 3.06
N LYS A 243 -30.19 -6.92 2.07
CA LYS A 243 -30.04 -7.28 0.65
C LYS A 243 -28.58 -7.40 0.24
N PHE A 244 -27.71 -6.53 0.77
CA PHE A 244 -26.27 -6.59 0.54
C PHE A 244 -25.66 -7.88 1.09
N ALA A 245 -26.02 -8.26 2.32
CA ALA A 245 -25.54 -9.51 2.93
C ALA A 245 -25.98 -10.74 2.12
N ILE A 246 -27.24 -10.77 1.64
CA ILE A 246 -27.75 -11.84 0.77
C ILE A 246 -26.99 -11.86 -0.57
N GLY A 247 -26.78 -10.69 -1.19
CA GLY A 247 -26.11 -10.59 -2.48
C GLY A 247 -24.65 -11.04 -2.46
N LEU A 248 -23.93 -10.81 -1.35
CA LEU A 248 -22.55 -11.27 -1.17
C LEU A 248 -22.41 -12.75 -0.82
N LEU A 249 -23.48 -13.42 -0.39
CA LEU A 249 -23.42 -14.79 0.12
C LEU A 249 -22.79 -15.79 -0.87
N PRO A 250 -23.10 -15.76 -2.20
CA PRO A 250 -22.46 -16.66 -3.15
C PRO A 250 -20.95 -16.47 -3.27
N ALA A 251 -20.46 -15.23 -3.13
CA ALA A 251 -19.03 -14.95 -3.17
C ALA A 251 -18.30 -15.47 -1.93
N VAL A 252 -18.93 -15.36 -0.75
CA VAL A 252 -18.37 -15.87 0.50
C VAL A 252 -18.31 -17.40 0.50
N ILE A 253 -19.33 -18.08 -0.03
CA ILE A 253 -19.39 -19.55 -0.08
C ILE A 253 -18.52 -20.13 -1.21
N GLY A 254 -18.49 -19.47 -2.37
CA GLY A 254 -17.89 -20.01 -3.59
C GLY A 254 -16.35 -20.04 -3.62
N GLY A 255 -15.68 -19.34 -2.70
CA GLY A 255 -14.23 -19.32 -2.61
C GLY A 255 -13.53 -18.79 -3.87
N GLN A 256 -12.25 -19.17 -4.05
CA GLN A 256 -11.38 -18.60 -5.09
C GLN A 256 -11.86 -18.89 -6.52
N SER A 257 -12.36 -20.09 -6.79
CA SER A 257 -12.87 -20.47 -8.13
C SER A 257 -14.09 -19.65 -8.53
N TYR A 258 -14.98 -19.32 -7.57
CA TYR A 258 -16.09 -18.43 -7.83
C TYR A 258 -15.61 -17.02 -8.16
N VAL A 259 -14.64 -16.49 -7.39
CA VAL A 259 -14.07 -15.15 -7.62
C VAL A 259 -13.48 -15.04 -9.01
N GLU A 260 -12.70 -16.03 -9.44
CA GLU A 260 -12.11 -16.08 -10.79
C GLU A 260 -13.17 -16.16 -11.89
N ALA A 261 -14.27 -16.87 -11.67
CA ALA A 261 -15.38 -16.93 -12.62
C ALA A 261 -16.12 -15.59 -12.79
N GLN A 262 -15.94 -14.62 -11.88
CA GLN A 262 -16.58 -13.30 -11.98
C GLN A 262 -15.75 -12.28 -12.79
N ASP A 263 -14.64 -12.65 -13.43
CA ASP A 263 -13.88 -11.72 -14.28
C ASP A 263 -14.66 -11.30 -15.55
N GLY A 264 -15.67 -12.07 -15.96
CA GLY A 264 -16.45 -11.80 -17.17
C GLY A 264 -17.52 -10.71 -17.02
N ILE A 265 -17.70 -10.13 -15.83
CA ILE A 265 -18.80 -9.20 -15.54
C ILE A 265 -18.31 -7.96 -14.76
N THR A 266 -18.94 -6.81 -15.01
CA THR A 266 -18.63 -5.57 -14.30
C THR A 266 -19.14 -5.62 -12.85
N VAL A 267 -18.60 -4.76 -11.98
CA VAL A 267 -19.11 -4.60 -10.61
C VAL A 267 -20.59 -4.24 -10.63
N LYS A 268 -20.99 -3.28 -11.46
CA LYS A 268 -22.39 -2.83 -11.58
C LYS A 268 -23.32 -3.96 -12.00
N ASP A 269 -22.97 -4.70 -13.05
CA ASP A 269 -23.81 -5.78 -13.57
C ASP A 269 -23.90 -6.95 -12.58
N TRP A 270 -22.81 -7.26 -11.87
CA TRP A 270 -22.83 -8.27 -10.82
C TRP A 270 -23.73 -7.85 -9.66
N MET A 271 -23.66 -6.60 -9.19
CA MET A 271 -24.53 -6.11 -8.12
C MET A 271 -26.01 -6.21 -8.48
N ILE A 272 -26.36 -5.85 -9.73
CA ILE A 272 -27.73 -5.99 -10.26
C ILE A 272 -28.15 -7.47 -10.27
N LYS A 273 -27.30 -8.35 -10.80
CA LYS A 273 -27.55 -9.80 -10.84
C LYS A 273 -27.80 -10.40 -9.46
N GLN A 274 -27.10 -9.90 -8.44
CA GLN A 274 -27.21 -10.38 -7.07
C GLN A 274 -28.35 -9.73 -6.27
N GLY A 275 -29.15 -8.85 -6.88
CA GLY A 275 -30.25 -8.14 -6.23
C GLY A 275 -29.79 -7.09 -5.20
N VAL A 276 -28.54 -6.65 -5.29
CA VAL A 276 -28.00 -5.58 -4.44
C VAL A 276 -28.61 -4.24 -4.89
N PRO A 277 -29.17 -3.42 -3.98
CA PRO A 277 -29.77 -2.14 -4.35
C PRO A 277 -28.76 -1.21 -5.03
N GLU A 278 -29.19 -0.55 -6.11
CA GLU A 278 -28.34 0.35 -6.91
C GLU A 278 -27.67 1.44 -6.07
N ARG A 279 -28.37 1.96 -5.06
CA ARG A 279 -27.82 2.94 -4.13
C ARG A 279 -26.55 2.44 -3.44
N ILE A 280 -26.40 1.15 -3.13
CA ILE A 280 -25.16 0.62 -2.54
C ILE A 280 -24.02 0.66 -3.56
N THR A 281 -24.30 0.33 -4.82
CA THR A 281 -23.32 0.45 -5.91
C THR A 281 -22.81 1.88 -6.03
N THR A 282 -23.71 2.86 -5.99
CA THR A 282 -23.38 4.29 -6.09
C THR A 282 -22.70 4.83 -4.83
N GLU A 283 -23.19 4.46 -3.64
CA GLU A 283 -22.73 5.03 -2.37
C GLU A 283 -21.41 4.41 -1.89
N VAL A 284 -21.18 3.11 -2.13
CA VAL A 284 -20.02 2.39 -1.60
C VAL A 284 -19.07 1.97 -2.72
N PHE A 285 -19.60 1.34 -3.77
CA PHE A 285 -18.74 0.70 -4.77
C PHE A 285 -18.15 1.65 -5.82
N ILE A 286 -18.70 2.86 -6.01
CA ILE A 286 -17.98 3.91 -6.75
C ILE A 286 -16.68 4.25 -6.04
N ALA A 287 -16.73 4.54 -4.73
CA ALA A 287 -15.55 4.88 -3.95
C ALA A 287 -14.53 3.73 -3.94
N MET A 288 -15.00 2.49 -3.76
CA MET A 288 -14.12 1.31 -3.78
C MET A 288 -13.49 1.06 -5.15
N SER A 289 -14.25 1.19 -6.24
CA SER A 289 -13.75 0.95 -7.61
C SER A 289 -12.69 1.99 -8.00
N LYS A 290 -12.95 3.26 -7.70
CA LYS A 290 -12.00 4.36 -7.92
C LYS A 290 -10.75 4.22 -7.06
N ALA A 291 -10.86 3.73 -5.82
CA ALA A 291 -9.71 3.52 -4.95
C ALA A 291 -8.81 2.36 -5.43
N LEU A 292 -9.40 1.31 -6.01
CA LEU A 292 -8.65 0.13 -6.45
C LEU A 292 -8.02 0.28 -7.83
N ASN A 293 -8.68 0.92 -8.79
CA ASN A 293 -8.22 0.96 -10.18
C ASN A 293 -8.56 2.27 -10.93
N PHE A 294 -9.01 3.31 -10.22
CA PHE A 294 -9.27 4.65 -10.78
C PHE A 294 -10.42 4.72 -11.80
N ILE A 295 -11.25 3.68 -11.89
CA ILE A 295 -12.40 3.59 -12.79
C ILE A 295 -13.70 3.30 -12.02
N ASN A 296 -14.83 3.55 -12.68
CA ASN A 296 -16.14 3.37 -12.10
C ASN A 296 -16.60 1.89 -12.14
N PRO A 297 -17.59 1.51 -11.31
CA PRO A 297 -18.05 0.12 -11.19
C PRO A 297 -18.73 -0.44 -12.45
N ASP A 298 -19.16 0.40 -13.38
CA ASP A 298 -19.67 0.01 -14.70
C ASP A 298 -18.57 -0.40 -15.69
N GLU A 299 -17.30 -0.16 -15.36
CA GLU A 299 -16.15 -0.61 -16.17
C GLU A 299 -15.29 -1.65 -15.46
N LEU A 300 -15.20 -1.59 -14.12
CA LEU A 300 -14.34 -2.45 -13.32
C LEU A 300 -14.83 -3.90 -13.31
N SER A 301 -13.92 -4.87 -13.49
CA SER A 301 -14.19 -6.29 -13.29
C SER A 301 -14.57 -6.60 -11.84
N MET A 302 -15.65 -7.37 -11.65
CA MET A 302 -16.10 -7.77 -10.31
C MET A 302 -15.05 -8.63 -9.58
N GLN A 303 -14.21 -9.37 -10.31
CA GLN A 303 -13.11 -10.13 -9.72
C GLN A 303 -12.19 -9.23 -8.87
N CYS A 304 -11.92 -7.99 -9.31
CA CYS A 304 -11.09 -7.03 -8.58
C CYS A 304 -11.66 -6.74 -7.18
N VAL A 305 -12.96 -6.42 -7.12
CA VAL A 305 -13.66 -6.12 -5.87
C VAL A 305 -13.74 -7.35 -4.97
N LEU A 306 -14.04 -8.53 -5.52
CA LEU A 306 -14.14 -9.75 -4.73
C LEU A 306 -12.80 -10.18 -4.12
N ILE A 307 -11.68 -10.01 -4.85
CA ILE A 307 -10.34 -10.25 -4.28
C ILE A 307 -10.09 -9.32 -3.10
N ALA A 308 -10.40 -8.03 -3.24
CA ALA A 308 -10.23 -7.05 -2.15
C ALA A 308 -11.10 -7.40 -0.93
N LEU A 309 -12.39 -7.69 -1.14
CA LEU A 309 -13.31 -8.07 -0.07
C LEU A 309 -12.88 -9.36 0.63
N ASN A 310 -12.53 -10.41 -0.14
CA ASN A 310 -12.11 -11.69 0.42
C ASN A 310 -10.94 -11.53 1.39
N ARG A 311 -9.97 -10.69 1.05
CA ARG A 311 -8.80 -10.44 1.89
C ARG A 311 -9.09 -9.61 3.12
N PHE A 312 -9.95 -8.60 2.98
CA PHE A 312 -10.40 -7.79 4.11
C PHE A 312 -11.26 -8.60 5.10
N LEU A 313 -11.88 -9.69 4.63
CA LEU A 313 -12.71 -10.58 5.45
C LEU A 313 -11.94 -11.79 6.00
N GLN A 314 -10.81 -12.18 5.42
CA GLN A 314 -10.00 -13.31 5.88
C GLN A 314 -9.09 -12.97 7.06
N GLU A 315 -8.52 -11.77 7.09
CA GLU A 315 -7.54 -11.38 8.11
C GLU A 315 -8.11 -10.31 9.03
N LYS A 316 -7.97 -10.51 10.36
CA LYS A 316 -8.46 -9.58 11.39
C LYS A 316 -8.05 -8.13 11.12
N HIS A 317 -6.82 -7.91 10.67
CA HIS A 317 -6.26 -6.59 10.36
C HIS A 317 -6.02 -6.39 8.86
N GLY A 318 -6.59 -7.24 8.00
CA GLY A 318 -6.35 -7.22 6.55
C GLY A 318 -6.71 -5.88 5.89
N SER A 319 -7.80 -5.25 6.33
CA SER A 319 -8.25 -3.93 5.86
C SER A 319 -7.68 -2.74 6.64
N LYS A 320 -6.81 -2.98 7.64
CA LYS A 320 -6.16 -1.89 8.37
C LYS A 320 -5.15 -1.20 7.44
N MET A 321 -5.08 0.11 7.53
CA MET A 321 -4.32 0.95 6.61
C MET A 321 -3.10 1.58 7.28
N ALA A 322 -2.04 1.81 6.52
CA ALA A 322 -0.84 2.51 6.93
C ALA A 322 -0.31 3.43 5.82
N PHE A 323 0.31 4.52 6.24
CA PHE A 323 1.11 5.41 5.39
C PHE A 323 2.59 5.07 5.55
N LEU A 324 3.40 5.37 4.54
CA LEU A 324 4.85 5.38 4.72
C LEU A 324 5.23 6.64 5.50
N ASP A 325 6.30 6.58 6.29
CA ASP A 325 6.74 7.69 7.15
C ASP A 325 7.43 8.85 6.41
N GLY A 326 7.41 8.83 5.08
CA GLY A 326 8.02 9.81 4.19
C GLY A 326 8.05 9.34 2.74
N ASN A 327 8.90 9.99 1.94
CA ASN A 327 8.96 9.78 0.50
C ASN A 327 9.39 8.34 0.11
N PRO A 328 8.67 7.64 -0.78
CA PRO A 328 9.01 6.24 -1.10
C PRO A 328 10.40 5.99 -1.70
N PRO A 329 11.02 6.89 -2.51
CA PRO A 329 12.38 6.70 -2.98
C PRO A 329 13.38 6.49 -1.84
N GLU A 330 13.43 7.38 -0.85
CA GLU A 330 14.38 7.28 0.26
C GLU A 330 13.91 6.31 1.35
N ARG A 331 12.60 6.27 1.63
CA ARG A 331 12.05 5.52 2.77
C ARG A 331 11.82 4.04 2.46
N LEU A 332 11.67 3.66 1.18
CA LEU A 332 11.44 2.26 0.77
C LEU A 332 12.42 1.78 -0.30
N CYS A 333 12.64 2.55 -1.36
CA CYS A 333 13.43 2.08 -2.50
C CYS A 333 14.93 1.99 -2.15
N MET A 334 15.48 3.01 -1.49
CA MET A 334 16.89 3.03 -1.08
C MET A 334 17.30 1.85 -0.18
N PRO A 335 16.54 1.47 0.88
CA PRO A 335 16.83 0.25 1.63
C PRO A 335 16.94 -1.02 0.77
N ILE A 336 16.13 -1.13 -0.28
CA ILE A 336 16.20 -2.26 -1.21
C ILE A 336 17.48 -2.17 -2.07
N VAL A 337 17.81 -0.97 -2.56
CA VAL A 337 19.04 -0.72 -3.33
C VAL A 337 20.28 -1.04 -2.52
N ASP A 338 20.36 -0.56 -1.27
CA ASP A 338 21.47 -0.81 -0.35
C ASP A 338 21.65 -2.31 -0.12
N HIS A 339 20.55 -3.04 0.07
CA HIS A 339 20.57 -4.50 0.22
C HIS A 339 21.09 -5.20 -1.04
N ILE A 340 20.64 -4.81 -2.22
CA ILE A 340 21.12 -5.34 -3.52
C ILE A 340 22.62 -5.10 -3.68
N GLN A 341 23.08 -3.86 -3.45
CA GLN A 341 24.48 -3.47 -3.63
C GLN A 341 25.40 -4.14 -2.60
N SER A 342 24.97 -4.30 -1.35
CA SER A 342 25.73 -5.01 -0.31
C SER A 342 26.00 -6.49 -0.66
N ARG A 343 25.24 -7.05 -1.61
CA ARG A 343 25.34 -8.43 -2.10
C ARG A 343 25.95 -8.51 -3.51
N GLY A 344 26.52 -7.41 -4.01
CA GLY A 344 27.22 -7.35 -5.30
C GLY A 344 26.33 -7.14 -6.52
N GLY A 345 25.04 -6.85 -6.33
CA GLY A 345 24.17 -6.39 -7.40
C GLY A 345 24.46 -4.93 -7.80
N GLN A 346 24.03 -4.53 -8.98
CA GLN A 346 24.18 -3.17 -9.50
C GLN A 346 22.81 -2.52 -9.69
N VAL A 347 22.70 -1.24 -9.36
CA VAL A 347 21.52 -0.42 -9.63
C VAL A 347 22.01 0.84 -10.35
N LYS A 348 21.49 1.11 -11.55
CA LYS A 348 21.89 2.24 -12.40
C LYS A 348 20.65 3.03 -12.83
N LEU A 349 20.62 4.30 -12.45
CA LEU A 349 19.64 5.26 -12.94
C LEU A 349 20.03 5.73 -14.35
N ASN A 350 19.15 6.51 -15.00
CA ASN A 350 19.39 7.11 -16.32
C ASN A 350 19.84 6.10 -17.41
N SER A 351 19.36 4.86 -17.30
CA SER A 351 19.74 3.71 -18.12
C SER A 351 18.52 3.17 -18.88
N ARG A 352 17.95 4.01 -19.76
CA ARG A 352 16.73 3.67 -20.51
C ARG A 352 17.03 2.63 -21.58
N ILE A 353 16.36 1.48 -21.52
CA ILE A 353 16.37 0.50 -22.60
C ILE A 353 15.66 1.09 -23.83
N GLN A 354 16.33 1.09 -24.97
CA GLN A 354 15.81 1.53 -26.26
C GLN A 354 15.41 0.36 -27.15
N LYS A 355 16.12 -0.78 -27.06
CA LYS A 355 15.86 -1.95 -27.92
C LYS A 355 16.23 -3.26 -27.20
N ILE A 356 15.42 -4.29 -27.43
CA ILE A 356 15.76 -5.68 -27.11
C ILE A 356 16.41 -6.26 -28.37
N GLU A 357 17.73 -6.48 -28.34
CA GLU A 357 18.45 -7.06 -29.46
C GLU A 357 18.36 -8.59 -29.39
N LEU A 358 18.06 -9.23 -30.52
CA LEU A 358 17.89 -10.68 -30.60
C LEU A 358 19.10 -11.38 -31.22
N ASN A 359 19.30 -12.64 -30.83
CA ASN A 359 20.12 -13.59 -31.57
C ASN A 359 19.32 -14.12 -32.78
N GLU A 360 20.00 -14.81 -33.70
CA GLU A 360 19.36 -15.45 -34.87
C GLU A 360 18.29 -16.49 -34.48
N ASP A 361 18.39 -17.10 -33.29
CA ASP A 361 17.41 -18.07 -32.78
C ASP A 361 16.19 -17.42 -32.09
N GLY A 362 16.09 -16.09 -32.13
CA GLY A 362 15.01 -15.31 -31.52
C GLY A 362 15.13 -15.12 -30.00
N THR A 363 16.19 -15.63 -29.35
CA THR A 363 16.47 -15.35 -27.93
C THR A 363 17.14 -13.99 -27.74
N VAL A 364 17.07 -13.42 -26.53
CA VAL A 364 17.73 -12.13 -26.26
C VAL A 364 19.25 -12.25 -26.36
N LYS A 365 19.84 -11.37 -27.16
CA LYS A 365 21.29 -11.14 -27.24
C LYS A 365 21.74 -10.15 -26.18
N SER A 366 21.08 -8.99 -26.10
CA SER A 366 21.42 -7.89 -25.19
C SER A 366 20.27 -6.89 -25.08
N PHE A 367 20.35 -6.01 -24.07
CA PHE A 367 19.57 -4.77 -24.04
C PHE A 367 20.43 -3.59 -24.51
N ILE A 368 19.92 -2.83 -25.48
CA ILE A 368 20.56 -1.62 -25.99
C ILE A 368 19.96 -0.43 -25.27
N LEU A 369 20.80 0.39 -24.65
CA LEU A 369 20.40 1.61 -23.97
C LEU A 369 20.23 2.77 -24.97
N ASN A 370 19.50 3.81 -24.57
CA ASN A 370 19.28 5.02 -25.36
C ASN A 370 20.55 5.81 -25.70
N ASN A 371 21.65 5.58 -24.97
CA ASN A 371 22.97 6.14 -25.26
C ASN A 371 23.84 5.21 -26.12
N GLY A 372 23.29 4.10 -26.63
CA GLY A 372 23.99 3.12 -27.45
C GLY A 372 24.80 2.08 -26.67
N HIS A 373 24.91 2.18 -25.35
CA HIS A 373 25.57 1.13 -24.56
C HIS A 373 24.82 -0.19 -24.64
N VAL A 374 25.57 -1.28 -24.75
CA VAL A 374 25.07 -2.64 -24.84
C VAL A 374 25.25 -3.31 -23.48
N ILE A 375 24.17 -3.85 -22.91
CA ILE A 375 24.20 -4.59 -21.66
C ILE A 375 23.83 -6.05 -21.93
N GLU A 376 24.76 -6.94 -21.64
CA GLU A 376 24.60 -8.39 -21.74
C GLU A 376 24.40 -9.01 -20.36
N GLY A 377 23.77 -10.19 -20.33
CA GLY A 377 23.65 -11.05 -19.16
C GLY A 377 23.15 -12.44 -19.52
N ASP A 378 23.10 -13.32 -18.53
CA ASP A 378 22.64 -14.70 -18.67
C ASP A 378 21.11 -14.79 -18.80
N ALA A 379 20.42 -13.87 -18.13
CA ALA A 379 18.97 -13.72 -18.18
C ALA A 379 18.56 -12.25 -18.20
N TYR A 380 17.38 -12.00 -18.75
CA TYR A 380 16.81 -10.68 -18.97
C TYR A 380 15.41 -10.62 -18.37
N VAL A 381 15.18 -9.63 -17.50
CA VAL A 381 13.88 -9.38 -16.87
C VAL A 381 13.35 -8.04 -17.36
N PHE A 382 12.13 -8.03 -17.87
CA PHE A 382 11.40 -6.80 -18.16
C PHE A 382 10.45 -6.50 -17.00
N ALA A 383 10.82 -5.53 -16.15
CA ALA A 383 10.07 -5.07 -14.98
C ALA A 383 9.38 -3.71 -15.22
N THR A 384 9.17 -3.34 -16.49
CA THR A 384 8.56 -2.07 -16.91
C THR A 384 7.03 -2.19 -16.96
N PRO A 385 6.28 -1.06 -17.02
CA PRO A 385 4.84 -1.11 -17.28
C PRO A 385 4.52 -1.81 -18.61
N VAL A 386 3.39 -2.53 -18.67
CA VAL A 386 2.98 -3.31 -19.86
C VAL A 386 2.92 -2.47 -21.14
N ASP A 387 2.56 -1.20 -21.04
CA ASP A 387 2.52 -0.30 -22.19
C ASP A 387 3.91 -0.02 -22.78
N ILE A 388 4.96 0.03 -21.94
CA ILE A 388 6.34 0.18 -22.39
C ILE A 388 6.87 -1.13 -22.98
N LEU A 389 6.57 -2.26 -22.34
CA LEU A 389 6.90 -3.58 -22.88
C LEU A 389 6.34 -3.75 -24.30
N LYS A 390 5.03 -3.49 -24.51
CA LYS A 390 4.39 -3.62 -25.82
C LYS A 390 5.08 -2.82 -26.93
N LEU A 391 5.59 -1.63 -26.61
CA LEU A 391 6.32 -0.78 -27.57
C LEU A 391 7.72 -1.30 -27.88
N LEU A 392 8.34 -2.03 -26.96
CA LEU A 392 9.71 -2.54 -27.08
C LEU A 392 9.77 -4.03 -27.48
N LEU A 393 8.61 -4.67 -27.69
CA LEU A 393 8.55 -6.04 -28.19
C LEU A 393 9.19 -6.13 -29.59
N PRO A 394 10.17 -7.03 -29.79
CA PRO A 394 10.65 -7.38 -31.12
C PRO A 394 9.49 -7.87 -32.01
N ASP A 395 9.55 -7.56 -33.31
CA ASP A 395 8.49 -7.93 -34.26
C ASP A 395 8.23 -9.44 -34.28
N ASP A 396 9.29 -10.25 -34.22
CA ASP A 396 9.25 -11.71 -34.19
C ASP A 396 8.43 -12.29 -33.02
N TRP A 397 8.28 -11.51 -31.93
CA TRP A 397 7.58 -11.97 -30.73
C TRP A 397 6.11 -11.55 -30.71
N LYS A 398 5.69 -10.58 -31.52
CA LYS A 398 4.35 -9.96 -31.43
C LYS A 398 3.21 -10.95 -31.65
N GLU A 399 3.39 -11.93 -32.53
CA GLU A 399 2.38 -12.95 -32.83
C GLU A 399 2.35 -14.13 -31.86
N ILE A 400 3.34 -14.25 -30.97
CA ILE A 400 3.35 -15.29 -29.94
C ILE A 400 2.20 -14.99 -28.96
N GLN A 401 1.31 -15.97 -28.75
CA GLN A 401 0.08 -15.81 -27.97
C GLN A 401 0.30 -15.21 -26.57
N TYR A 402 1.44 -15.51 -25.94
CA TYR A 402 1.83 -14.93 -24.66
C TYR A 402 1.96 -13.40 -24.70
N PHE A 403 2.58 -12.84 -25.75
CA PHE A 403 2.77 -11.40 -25.92
C PHE A 403 1.57 -10.72 -26.58
N LYS A 404 0.91 -11.39 -27.53
CA LYS A 404 -0.29 -10.88 -28.20
C LYS A 404 -1.43 -10.59 -27.22
N LYS A 405 -1.61 -11.44 -26.21
CA LYS A 405 -2.59 -11.24 -25.14
C LYS A 405 -2.42 -9.93 -24.37
N LEU A 406 -1.22 -9.36 -24.34
CA LEU A 406 -0.94 -8.11 -23.64
C LEU A 406 -1.67 -6.91 -24.24
N GLU A 407 -2.13 -6.99 -25.49
CA GLU A 407 -2.92 -5.93 -26.14
C GLU A 407 -4.15 -5.53 -25.34
N LYS A 408 -4.76 -6.49 -24.63
CA LYS A 408 -5.93 -6.26 -23.75
C LYS A 408 -5.58 -5.46 -22.49
N LEU A 409 -4.31 -5.44 -22.10
CA LEU A 409 -3.83 -4.75 -20.90
C LEU A 409 -3.35 -3.34 -21.28
N VAL A 410 -4.13 -2.32 -20.95
CA VAL A 410 -3.82 -0.91 -21.24
C VAL A 410 -3.79 -0.12 -19.94
N GLY A 411 -2.80 0.75 -19.76
CA GLY A 411 -2.71 1.63 -18.60
C GLY A 411 -3.92 2.56 -18.46
N VAL A 412 -4.48 2.65 -17.25
CA VAL A 412 -5.54 3.61 -16.92
C VAL A 412 -4.93 4.99 -16.59
N PRO A 413 -5.52 6.12 -17.02
CA PRO A 413 -5.08 7.43 -16.61
C PRO A 413 -5.44 7.73 -15.15
N VAL A 414 -4.52 8.38 -14.44
CA VAL A 414 -4.74 8.90 -13.08
C VAL A 414 -3.93 10.18 -12.89
N ILE A 415 -4.45 11.09 -12.05
CA ILE A 415 -3.77 12.32 -11.67
C ILE A 415 -3.69 12.36 -10.15
N ASN A 416 -2.54 12.74 -9.63
CA ASN A 416 -2.31 12.95 -8.20
C ASN A 416 -1.97 14.42 -7.95
N ILE A 417 -2.66 15.01 -7.00
CA ILE A 417 -2.70 16.46 -6.77
C ILE A 417 -2.23 16.74 -5.36
N HIS A 418 -1.34 17.70 -5.21
CA HIS A 418 -0.82 18.17 -3.93
C HIS A 418 -1.11 19.65 -3.81
N ILE A 419 -1.77 20.06 -2.72
CA ILE A 419 -2.11 21.47 -2.47
C ILE A 419 -1.65 21.83 -1.06
N TRP A 420 -0.74 22.80 -0.98
CA TRP A 420 -0.29 23.37 0.29
C TRP A 420 -1.12 24.61 0.60
N PHE A 421 -1.68 24.67 1.80
CA PHE A 421 -2.50 25.79 2.25
C PHE A 421 -1.74 26.72 3.19
N ASP A 422 -2.18 27.98 3.24
CA ASP A 422 -1.64 29.05 4.09
C ASP A 422 -1.83 28.82 5.60
N ARG A 423 -2.63 27.83 5.98
CA ARG A 423 -3.00 27.51 7.36
C ARG A 423 -3.17 26.01 7.56
N LYS A 424 -3.13 25.59 8.82
CA LYS A 424 -3.53 24.25 9.25
C LYS A 424 -5.06 24.18 9.25
N LEU A 425 -5.60 23.21 8.51
CA LEU A 425 -7.02 22.90 8.53
C LEU A 425 -7.37 22.27 9.88
N LYS A 426 -8.53 22.64 10.43
CA LYS A 426 -9.01 22.23 11.76
C LYS A 426 -9.74 20.90 11.72
N ASN A 427 -10.55 20.66 10.69
CA ASN A 427 -11.40 19.47 10.58
C ASN A 427 -10.76 18.39 9.68
N THR A 428 -9.52 18.02 9.97
CA THR A 428 -8.79 16.95 9.26
C THR A 428 -8.67 15.68 10.11
N TYR A 429 -8.20 14.60 9.48
CA TYR A 429 -8.04 13.30 10.10
C TYR A 429 -6.62 12.78 9.91
N ASP A 430 -6.10 12.08 10.91
CA ASP A 430 -4.93 11.21 10.75
C ASP A 430 -5.35 9.89 10.08
N HIS A 431 -5.86 9.99 8.86
CA HIS A 431 -6.41 8.87 8.11
C HIS A 431 -6.53 9.18 6.61
N VAL A 432 -6.68 8.13 5.80
CA VAL A 432 -7.18 8.26 4.41
C VAL A 432 -8.70 8.47 4.42
N LEU A 433 -9.19 9.32 3.52
CA LEU A 433 -10.58 9.72 3.39
C LEU A 433 -11.10 9.38 2.00
N PHE A 434 -12.29 8.78 1.92
CA PHE A 434 -12.99 8.56 0.65
C PHE A 434 -13.88 9.77 0.35
N SER A 435 -13.50 10.57 -0.65
CA SER A 435 -14.22 11.82 -0.98
C SER A 435 -15.65 11.60 -1.45
N ARG A 436 -15.92 10.43 -2.06
CA ARG A 436 -17.18 10.12 -2.74
C ARG A 436 -17.58 11.16 -3.81
N SER A 437 -16.58 11.88 -4.33
CA SER A 437 -16.73 12.87 -5.38
C SER A 437 -16.88 12.19 -6.76
N PRO A 438 -17.58 12.84 -7.71
CA PRO A 438 -17.54 12.42 -9.11
C PRO A 438 -16.14 12.58 -9.74
N LEU A 439 -15.29 13.48 -9.23
CA LEU A 439 -13.96 13.78 -9.79
C LEU A 439 -12.81 13.23 -8.93
N LEU A 440 -12.96 13.27 -7.60
CA LEU A 440 -11.95 12.80 -6.67
C LEU A 440 -12.23 11.37 -6.19
N SER A 441 -11.17 10.67 -5.81
CA SER A 441 -11.20 9.32 -5.24
C SER A 441 -10.89 9.39 -3.74
N VAL A 442 -9.71 8.91 -3.33
CA VAL A 442 -9.18 9.03 -1.98
C VAL A 442 -8.33 10.29 -1.83
N TYR A 443 -8.25 10.80 -0.60
CA TYR A 443 -7.35 11.89 -0.24
C TYR A 443 -6.90 11.80 1.22
N ALA A 444 -5.85 12.54 1.58
CA ALA A 444 -5.36 12.65 2.95
C ALA A 444 -4.73 14.03 3.21
N ASP A 445 -4.75 14.48 4.47
CA ASP A 445 -3.87 15.57 4.91
C ASP A 445 -2.52 14.99 5.29
N MET A 446 -1.58 15.06 4.35
CA MET A 446 -0.25 14.48 4.49
C MET A 446 0.59 15.17 5.56
N SER A 447 0.29 16.43 5.87
CA SER A 447 0.90 17.14 6.99
C SER A 447 0.44 16.65 8.37
N VAL A 448 -0.51 15.71 8.40
CA VAL A 448 -0.97 14.99 9.59
C VAL A 448 -0.57 13.52 9.51
N THR A 449 -0.79 12.87 8.37
CA THR A 449 -0.66 11.41 8.24
C THR A 449 0.77 10.92 8.08
N CYS A 450 1.63 11.74 7.44
CA CYS A 450 3.01 11.39 7.09
C CYS A 450 4.01 12.13 7.98
N LYS A 451 4.95 11.39 8.59
CA LYS A 451 5.93 11.91 9.56
C LYS A 451 6.92 12.90 8.93
N GLU A 452 7.48 12.57 7.78
CA GLU A 452 8.42 13.47 7.07
C GLU A 452 7.73 14.74 6.57
N TYR A 453 6.43 14.68 6.25
CA TYR A 453 5.68 15.82 5.70
C TYR A 453 4.94 16.61 6.77
N TYR A 454 5.13 16.28 8.05
CA TYR A 454 4.41 16.89 9.16
C TYR A 454 4.70 18.40 9.27
N ASP A 455 3.64 19.20 9.22
CA ASP A 455 3.69 20.64 9.49
C ASP A 455 2.59 21.00 10.51
N PRO A 456 2.93 21.62 11.66
CA PRO A 456 1.93 21.99 12.67
C PRO A 456 1.10 23.23 12.30
N ASN A 457 1.55 24.04 11.34
CA ASN A 457 1.01 25.36 11.01
C ASN A 457 0.36 25.41 9.62
N LYS A 458 0.70 24.49 8.72
CA LYS A 458 0.16 24.40 7.36
C LYS A 458 -0.39 23.00 7.10
N SER A 459 -1.44 22.92 6.27
CA SER A 459 -1.95 21.64 5.76
C SER A 459 -1.49 21.41 4.33
N MET A 460 -1.18 20.15 4.01
CA MET A 460 -0.92 19.70 2.64
C MET A 460 -1.91 18.58 2.33
N LEU A 461 -2.83 18.83 1.40
CA LEU A 461 -3.76 17.80 0.93
C LEU A 461 -3.18 17.12 -0.30
N GLU A 462 -3.06 15.80 -0.22
CA GLU A 462 -2.77 14.96 -1.37
C GLU A 462 -4.03 14.20 -1.78
N LEU A 463 -4.40 14.30 -3.06
CA LEU A 463 -5.66 13.80 -3.60
C LEU A 463 -5.44 12.98 -4.86
N VAL A 464 -6.18 11.88 -5.00
CA VAL A 464 -6.28 11.14 -6.25
C VAL A 464 -7.48 11.65 -7.04
N PHE A 465 -7.23 12.14 -8.25
CA PHE A 465 -8.27 12.57 -9.18
C PHE A 465 -8.57 11.42 -10.16
N ALA A 466 -9.77 10.86 -10.06
CA ALA A 466 -10.21 9.71 -10.84
C ALA A 466 -11.75 9.66 -10.99
N PRO A 467 -12.28 9.35 -12.19
CA PRO A 467 -11.55 8.98 -13.42
C PRO A 467 -10.88 10.19 -14.10
N ALA A 468 -9.73 9.98 -14.74
CA ALA A 468 -8.91 11.06 -15.28
C ALA A 468 -8.86 11.13 -16.82
N GLU A 469 -9.62 10.31 -17.55
CA GLU A 469 -9.53 10.20 -19.02
C GLU A 469 -9.77 11.55 -19.72
N GLU A 470 -10.82 12.28 -19.35
CA GLU A 470 -11.14 13.61 -19.90
C GLU A 470 -10.32 14.77 -19.29
N TRP A 471 -9.49 14.47 -18.29
CA TRP A 471 -8.74 15.44 -17.50
C TRP A 471 -7.24 15.38 -17.74
N ILE A 472 -6.73 14.25 -18.23
CA ILE A 472 -5.29 13.98 -18.37
C ILE A 472 -4.58 14.95 -19.32
N SER A 473 -5.31 15.53 -20.27
CA SER A 473 -4.81 16.50 -21.25
C SER A 473 -5.11 17.96 -20.88
N ARG A 474 -5.89 18.22 -19.82
CA ARG A 474 -6.23 19.59 -19.40
C ARG A 474 -5.06 20.26 -18.70
N SER A 475 -5.12 21.60 -18.60
CA SER A 475 -4.12 22.38 -17.87
C SER A 475 -4.13 22.07 -16.38
N ASP A 476 -3.03 22.38 -15.68
CA ASP A 476 -2.94 22.17 -14.24
C ASP A 476 -3.92 23.10 -13.51
N GLU A 477 -4.09 24.32 -14.01
CA GLU A 477 -5.03 25.31 -13.49
C GLU A 477 -6.47 24.81 -13.54
N GLU A 478 -6.92 24.24 -14.67
CA GLU A 478 -8.27 23.66 -14.78
C GLU A 478 -8.49 22.50 -13.80
N ILE A 479 -7.47 21.68 -13.58
CA ILE A 479 -7.52 20.56 -12.64
C ILE A 479 -7.58 21.08 -11.19
N ILE A 480 -6.79 22.10 -10.86
CA ILE A 480 -6.80 22.73 -9.53
C ILE A 480 -8.13 23.43 -9.27
N ASP A 481 -8.68 24.16 -10.24
CA ASP A 481 -9.99 24.81 -10.12
C ASP A 481 -11.10 23.78 -9.86
N ALA A 482 -11.11 22.68 -10.61
CA ALA A 482 -12.06 21.59 -10.40
C ALA A 482 -11.87 20.93 -9.03
N THR A 483 -10.63 20.76 -8.58
CA THR A 483 -10.30 20.18 -7.27
C THR A 483 -10.74 21.09 -6.13
N MET A 484 -10.53 22.40 -6.26
CA MET A 484 -10.95 23.39 -5.27
C MET A 484 -12.47 23.49 -5.15
N ASN A 485 -13.20 23.32 -6.26
CA ASN A 485 -14.65 23.20 -6.24
C ASN A 485 -15.12 21.98 -5.44
N GLU A 486 -14.47 20.82 -5.60
CA GLU A 486 -14.79 19.63 -4.79
C GLU A 486 -14.36 19.79 -3.32
N LEU A 487 -13.19 20.38 -3.06
CA LEU A 487 -12.73 20.68 -1.70
C LEU A 487 -13.65 21.65 -0.96
N SER A 488 -14.29 22.60 -1.65
CA SER A 488 -15.28 23.49 -1.04
C SER A 488 -16.54 22.77 -0.54
N LYS A 489 -16.83 21.56 -1.06
CA LYS A 489 -17.92 20.70 -0.58
C LYS A 489 -17.46 19.85 0.61
N LEU A 490 -16.19 19.45 0.63
CA LEU A 490 -15.59 18.64 1.69
C LEU A 490 -15.25 19.47 2.93
N PHE A 491 -14.83 20.72 2.73
CA PHE A 491 -14.42 21.66 3.78
C PHE A 491 -15.17 22.99 3.64
N PRO A 492 -16.51 23.00 3.70
CA PRO A 492 -17.33 24.16 3.36
C PRO A 492 -17.03 25.38 4.22
N ASP A 493 -16.52 25.21 5.44
CA ASP A 493 -16.19 26.30 6.36
C ASP A 493 -14.72 26.75 6.31
N GLU A 494 -13.85 26.03 5.61
CA GLU A 494 -12.40 26.24 5.65
C GLU A 494 -11.79 26.50 4.27
N ILE A 495 -12.34 25.91 3.21
CA ILE A 495 -11.83 26.03 1.83
C ILE A 495 -12.94 26.59 0.94
N SER A 496 -12.59 27.54 0.09
CA SER A 496 -13.48 28.07 -0.96
C SER A 496 -12.73 28.14 -2.28
N ALA A 497 -13.43 27.91 -3.39
CA ALA A 497 -12.80 27.87 -4.71
C ALA A 497 -12.17 29.20 -5.13
N ASP A 498 -12.74 30.32 -4.69
CA ASP A 498 -12.23 31.68 -4.89
C ASP A 498 -11.09 32.06 -3.93
N GLN A 499 -10.64 31.14 -3.08
CA GLN A 499 -9.63 31.36 -2.04
C GLN A 499 -9.96 32.49 -1.04
N SER A 500 -11.25 32.84 -0.88
CA SER A 500 -11.71 33.76 0.18
C SER A 500 -11.50 33.19 1.59
N LYS A 501 -11.40 31.86 1.73
CA LYS A 501 -11.06 31.15 2.97
C LYS A 501 -9.58 30.74 2.99
N ALA A 502 -9.25 29.44 3.07
CA ALA A 502 -7.88 28.95 2.96
C ALA A 502 -7.31 29.24 1.56
N LYS A 503 -6.04 29.66 1.53
CA LYS A 503 -5.36 30.07 0.29
C LYS A 503 -4.33 29.04 -0.10
N ILE A 504 -4.22 28.79 -1.40
CA ILE A 504 -3.19 27.93 -1.95
C ILE A 504 -1.86 28.69 -1.90
N LEU A 505 -0.84 28.11 -1.26
CA LEU A 505 0.53 28.61 -1.33
C LEU A 505 1.20 28.15 -2.62
N LYS A 506 1.05 26.86 -2.92
CA LYS A 506 1.55 26.20 -4.13
C LYS A 506 0.79 24.90 -4.37
N TYR A 507 0.95 24.35 -5.57
CA TYR A 507 0.42 23.04 -5.94
C TYR A 507 1.40 22.27 -6.83
N HIS A 508 1.28 20.94 -6.82
CA HIS A 508 1.92 20.04 -7.78
C HIS A 508 0.88 19.07 -8.34
N VAL A 509 0.79 18.98 -9.68
CA VAL A 509 -0.14 18.09 -10.39
C VAL A 509 0.67 17.03 -11.16
N VAL A 510 0.66 15.80 -10.68
CA VAL A 510 1.38 14.69 -11.31
C VAL A 510 0.43 13.84 -12.14
N LYS A 511 0.62 13.89 -13.46
CA LYS A 511 -0.24 13.20 -14.44
C LYS A 511 0.40 11.89 -14.90
N THR A 512 -0.29 10.78 -14.67
CA THR A 512 0.14 9.45 -15.15
C THR A 512 -0.88 8.93 -16.16
N PRO A 513 -0.72 9.21 -17.47
CA PRO A 513 -1.72 8.84 -18.49
C PRO A 513 -1.86 7.34 -18.70
N ARG A 514 -0.82 6.57 -18.36
CA ARG A 514 -0.80 5.10 -18.44
C ARG A 514 -0.19 4.56 -17.15
N SER A 515 -1.03 4.38 -16.14
CA SER A 515 -0.62 3.93 -14.81
C SER A 515 -0.70 2.39 -14.68
N VAL A 516 -1.47 1.87 -13.73
CA VAL A 516 -1.80 0.44 -13.62
C VAL A 516 -2.66 0.02 -14.80
N TYR A 517 -2.73 -1.28 -15.13
CA TYR A 517 -3.63 -1.70 -16.21
C TYR A 517 -5.11 -1.51 -15.80
N LYS A 518 -5.93 -1.05 -16.74
CA LYS A 518 -7.37 -0.90 -16.58
C LYS A 518 -7.98 -2.30 -16.44
N THR A 519 -8.44 -2.63 -15.25
CA THR A 519 -8.90 -3.99 -14.88
C THR A 519 -10.35 -4.21 -15.31
N THR A 520 -10.60 -4.10 -16.61
CA THR A 520 -11.91 -4.38 -17.22
C THR A 520 -12.18 -5.88 -17.27
N PRO A 521 -13.45 -6.32 -17.43
CA PRO A 521 -13.77 -7.72 -17.62
C PRO A 521 -12.96 -8.43 -18.72
N GLY A 522 -12.57 -9.67 -18.43
CA GLY A 522 -11.81 -10.53 -19.35
C GLY A 522 -10.32 -10.19 -19.46
N THR A 523 -9.75 -9.46 -18.49
CA THR A 523 -8.31 -9.14 -18.46
C THR A 523 -7.48 -10.24 -17.80
N GLU A 524 -8.06 -11.04 -16.91
CA GLU A 524 -7.33 -12.03 -16.12
C GLU A 524 -6.68 -13.17 -16.96
N PRO A 525 -7.27 -13.65 -18.07
CA PRO A 525 -6.62 -14.61 -19.00
C PRO A 525 -5.47 -14.01 -19.81
N CYS A 526 -5.37 -12.68 -19.86
CA CYS A 526 -4.34 -11.95 -20.62
C CYS A 526 -3.10 -11.62 -19.78
N ARG A 527 -3.17 -11.79 -18.46
CA ARG A 527 -2.05 -11.53 -17.54
C ARG A 527 -0.98 -12.62 -17.71
N PRO A 528 0.26 -12.26 -18.10
CA PRO A 528 1.31 -13.23 -18.39
C PRO A 528 1.93 -13.82 -17.11
N SER A 529 2.32 -15.09 -17.12
CA SER A 529 3.24 -15.64 -16.10
C SER A 529 4.59 -14.94 -16.11
N GLN A 530 5.36 -14.98 -15.03
CA GLN A 530 6.67 -14.33 -14.97
C GLN A 530 7.70 -14.99 -15.90
N LYS A 531 7.60 -16.30 -16.12
CA LYS A 531 8.38 -17.01 -17.14
C LYS A 531 7.71 -16.84 -18.51
N SER A 532 8.47 -16.30 -19.47
CA SER A 532 8.02 -16.14 -20.86
C SER A 532 8.33 -17.41 -21.69
N PRO A 533 7.75 -17.56 -22.90
CA PRO A 533 8.13 -18.65 -23.80
C PRO A 533 9.52 -18.47 -24.42
N ILE A 534 10.14 -17.29 -24.28
CA ILE A 534 11.48 -17.02 -24.80
C ILE A 534 12.51 -17.41 -23.73
N LYS A 535 13.40 -18.34 -24.08
CA LYS A 535 14.47 -18.81 -23.20
C LYS A 535 15.32 -17.62 -22.70
N GLY A 536 15.42 -17.48 -21.38
CA GLY A 536 16.22 -16.44 -20.73
C GLY A 536 15.53 -15.07 -20.64
N PHE A 537 14.27 -14.94 -21.05
CA PHE A 537 13.50 -13.70 -20.92
C PHE A 537 12.32 -13.88 -19.96
N TYR A 538 12.18 -12.96 -19.01
CA TYR A 538 11.21 -13.02 -17.92
C TYR A 538 10.49 -11.67 -17.77
N LEU A 539 9.30 -11.69 -17.21
CA LEU A 539 8.50 -10.50 -16.90
C LEU A 539 8.31 -10.35 -15.39
N ALA A 540 8.34 -9.11 -14.93
CA ALA A 540 7.91 -8.71 -13.58
C ALA A 540 7.04 -7.46 -13.69
N GLY A 541 6.09 -7.29 -12.78
CA GLY A 541 5.17 -6.17 -12.80
C GLY A 541 3.82 -6.54 -12.19
N ASP A 542 3.15 -5.52 -11.66
CA ASP A 542 1.79 -5.60 -11.12
C ASP A 542 0.79 -6.28 -12.10
N TYR A 543 0.96 -6.06 -13.40
CA TYR A 543 0.16 -6.64 -14.49
C TYR A 543 0.37 -8.14 -14.72
N THR A 544 1.52 -8.71 -14.31
CA THR A 544 1.80 -10.15 -14.47
C THR A 544 0.86 -10.99 -13.63
N LYS A 545 0.74 -12.29 -13.90
CA LYS A 545 -0.17 -13.22 -13.23
C LYS A 545 0.23 -13.40 -11.77
N GLN A 546 -0.55 -12.79 -10.88
CA GLN A 546 -0.43 -12.90 -9.43
C GLN A 546 -1.75 -12.44 -8.77
N GLN A 547 -1.99 -12.89 -7.53
CA GLN A 547 -3.31 -12.80 -6.90
C GLN A 547 -3.64 -11.45 -6.22
N TYR A 548 -2.67 -10.52 -6.10
CA TYR A 548 -2.76 -9.26 -5.36
C TYR A 548 -3.05 -7.99 -6.20
N LEU A 549 -3.82 -8.12 -7.28
CA LEU A 549 -4.28 -7.00 -8.11
C LEU A 549 -3.11 -6.16 -8.68
N ALA A 550 -3.45 -5.08 -9.40
CA ALA A 550 -2.47 -4.10 -9.85
C ALA A 550 -2.06 -3.16 -8.69
N SER A 551 -1.27 -3.65 -7.74
CA SER A 551 -0.93 -2.95 -6.49
C SER A 551 0.57 -3.01 -6.16
N MET A 552 0.99 -2.29 -5.11
CA MET A 552 2.35 -2.41 -4.55
C MET A 552 2.68 -3.85 -4.14
N GLU A 553 1.74 -4.53 -3.50
CA GLU A 553 1.85 -5.93 -3.10
C GLU A 553 1.94 -6.86 -4.31
N GLY A 554 1.12 -6.61 -5.33
CA GLY A 554 1.20 -7.33 -6.60
C GLY A 554 2.53 -7.13 -7.33
N ALA A 555 3.07 -5.91 -7.31
CA ALA A 555 4.39 -5.60 -7.85
C ALA A 555 5.50 -6.35 -7.09
N VAL A 556 5.54 -6.27 -5.76
CA VAL A 556 6.54 -6.98 -4.95
C VAL A 556 6.44 -8.49 -5.14
N LEU A 557 5.22 -9.06 -5.10
CA LEU A 557 5.02 -10.49 -5.35
C LEU A 557 5.47 -10.90 -6.76
N SER A 558 5.15 -10.10 -7.79
CA SER A 558 5.59 -10.41 -9.15
C SER A 558 7.11 -10.48 -9.29
N GLY A 559 7.84 -9.60 -8.60
CA GLY A 559 9.31 -9.63 -8.57
C GLY A 559 9.85 -10.87 -7.89
N LYS A 560 9.22 -11.29 -6.78
CA LYS A 560 9.55 -12.54 -6.08
C LYS A 560 9.30 -13.76 -6.95
N LEU A 561 8.14 -13.85 -7.61
CA LEU A 561 7.81 -14.93 -8.55
C LEU A 561 8.75 -14.94 -9.76
N CYS A 562 9.17 -13.77 -10.24
CA CYS A 562 10.13 -13.65 -11.32
C CYS A 562 11.51 -14.19 -10.91
N ALA A 563 12.03 -13.77 -9.75
CA ALA A 563 13.26 -14.32 -9.21
C ALA A 563 13.18 -15.84 -9.04
N GLN A 564 12.06 -16.35 -8.53
CA GLN A 564 11.83 -17.80 -8.40
C GLN A 564 11.89 -18.52 -9.76
N ALA A 565 11.26 -17.96 -10.80
CA ALA A 565 11.30 -18.54 -12.14
C ALA A 565 12.72 -18.58 -12.73
N VAL A 566 13.52 -17.54 -12.49
CA VAL A 566 14.94 -17.52 -12.90
C VAL A 566 15.74 -18.61 -12.18
N LEU A 567 15.54 -18.79 -10.87
CA LEU A 567 16.23 -19.84 -10.10
C LEU A 567 15.88 -21.25 -10.56
N GLN A 568 14.59 -21.49 -10.88
CA GLN A 568 14.13 -22.78 -11.40
C GLN A 568 14.80 -23.15 -12.73
N ASP A 569 15.22 -22.15 -13.50
CA ASP A 569 15.89 -22.33 -14.79
C ASP A 569 17.43 -22.25 -14.69
N TYR A 570 18.00 -22.19 -13.47
CA TYR A 570 19.44 -21.97 -13.26
C TYR A 570 20.32 -22.89 -14.10
N GLU A 571 20.11 -24.20 -14.06
CA GLU A 571 20.90 -25.18 -14.82
C GLU A 571 20.82 -24.94 -16.34
N LEU A 572 19.64 -24.58 -16.83
CA LEU A 572 19.39 -24.32 -18.25
C LEU A 572 20.01 -23.01 -18.73
N LEU A 573 20.11 -22.02 -17.84
CA LEU A 573 20.76 -20.73 -18.09
C LEU A 573 22.29 -20.86 -18.01
N ALA A 574 22.81 -21.53 -16.98
CA ALA A 574 24.24 -21.75 -16.77
C ALA A 574 24.90 -22.60 -17.88
N ALA A 575 24.17 -23.58 -18.44
CA ALA A 575 24.67 -24.40 -19.55
C ALA A 575 24.90 -23.62 -20.87
N LYS A 576 24.22 -22.48 -21.06
CA LYS A 576 24.34 -21.65 -22.29
C LYS A 576 25.75 -21.08 -22.47
N GLU A 577 26.45 -20.78 -21.38
CA GLU A 577 27.80 -20.23 -21.43
C GLU A 577 28.89 -21.29 -21.62
N GLN A 578 28.72 -22.52 -21.09
CA GLN A 578 29.66 -23.61 -21.33
C GLN A 578 29.75 -23.95 -22.83
N GLY A 579 28.62 -23.88 -23.54
CA GLY A 579 28.58 -24.03 -25.00
C GLY A 579 29.24 -22.86 -25.78
N LYS A 580 29.21 -21.63 -25.25
CA LYS A 580 29.96 -20.48 -25.81
C LYS A 580 31.47 -20.66 -25.62
N LEU A 581 31.91 -21.11 -24.44
CA LEU A 581 33.33 -21.37 -24.16
C LEU A 581 33.87 -22.53 -25.01
N GLY A 582 33.08 -23.59 -25.20
CA GLY A 582 33.45 -24.72 -26.06
C GLY A 582 33.57 -24.35 -27.55
N LYS A 583 32.75 -23.43 -28.06
CA LYS A 583 32.87 -22.93 -29.43
C LYS A 583 34.04 -21.94 -29.62
N ALA A 584 34.42 -21.19 -28.59
CA ALA A 584 35.57 -20.28 -28.62
C ALA A 584 36.93 -20.99 -28.50
N ILE A 585 36.96 -22.24 -28.04
CA ILE A 585 38.19 -23.08 -27.98
C ILE A 585 38.41 -23.87 -29.29
N VAL A 586 37.37 -23.96 -30.13
CA VAL A 586 37.38 -24.71 -31.41
C VAL A 586 37.47 -23.78 -32.63
N ALA A 587 37.44 -22.46 -32.43
CA ALA A 587 37.73 -21.43 -33.42
C ALA A 587 39.12 -20.83 -33.14
#